data_AF-A0A2M7UUD2-F1
#
_entry.id   AF-A0A2M7UUD2-F1
#
_cell.length_a   1.000
_cell.length_b   1.000
_cell.length_c   1.000
_cell.angle_alpha   90.00
_cell.angle_beta   90.00
_cell.angle_gamma   90.00
#
_symmetry.space_group_name_H-M   'P 1'
#
loop_
_entity.id
_entity.type
_entity.pdbx_description
1 polymer ?
#
loop_
_entity_poly.entity_id
_entity_poly.type
_entity_poly.pdbx_seq_one_letter_code
_entity_poly.pdbx_strand_id
1 'polypeptide(L)' 'MPKQQTAQERNWYVLHTYSGYEDAVAKSLKQRIDSLSMEDKIFNVLVPKEKKIKIKNG' A
#
# COMPACT_ATOMS: atom_id res chain seq x y z
N MET A 1 33.27 16.82 7.85
CA MET A 1 31.82 17.04 7.67
C MET A 1 31.19 15.70 7.32
N PRO A 2 30.39 15.06 8.19
CA PRO A 2 29.77 13.79 7.85
C PRO A 2 28.71 14.05 6.77
N LYS A 3 28.91 13.49 5.59
CA LYS A 3 27.89 13.44 4.54
C LYS A 3 26.71 12.67 5.12
N GLN A 4 25.59 13.35 5.38
CA GLN A 4 24.32 12.69 5.61
C GLN A 4 24.03 11.82 4.40
N GLN A 5 24.35 10.54 4.50
CA GLN A 5 23.78 9.52 3.65
C GLN A 5 22.30 9.53 3.99
N THR A 6 21.50 10.23 3.18
CA THR A 6 20.05 10.01 3.14
C THR A 6 19.88 8.62 2.55
N ALA A 7 20.12 7.59 3.35
CA ALA A 7 19.62 6.27 3.05
C ALA A 7 18.11 6.48 2.84
N GLN A 8 17.65 6.18 1.63
CA GLN A 8 16.23 6.24 1.28
C GLN A 8 15.55 5.09 2.05
N GLU A 9 15.42 5.24 3.37
CA GLU A 9 14.96 4.20 4.26
C GLU A 9 13.46 3.98 4.01
N ARG A 10 13.10 2.71 3.80
CA ARG A 10 11.73 2.31 3.59
C ARG A 10 11.02 2.35 4.94
N ASN A 11 10.15 3.34 5.10
CA ASN A 11 9.33 3.46 6.29
C ASN A 11 7.95 2.85 6.05
N TRP A 12 7.42 2.20 7.08
CA TRP A 12 6.04 1.72 7.10
C TRP A 12 5.12 2.86 7.49
N TYR A 13 4.04 3.04 6.73
CA TYR A 13 3.00 4.02 7.01
C TYR A 13 1.67 3.30 7.19
N VAL A 14 0.89 3.74 8.18
CA VAL A 14 -0.46 3.24 8.44
C VAL A 14 -1.45 4.32 8.07
N LEU A 15 -2.51 3.93 7.36
CA LEU A 15 -3.61 4.80 6.98
C LEU A 15 -4.86 4.36 7.75
N HIS A 16 -5.50 5.30 8.42
CA HIS A 16 -6.82 5.06 9.00
C HIS A 16 -7.87 5.15 7.90
N THR A 17 -8.62 4.06 7.73
CA THR A 17 -9.72 4.00 6.77
C THR A 17 -10.98 3.52 7.48
N TYR A 18 -12.13 3.79 6.88
CA TYR A 18 -13.39 3.30 7.42
C TYR A 18 -13.55 1.80 7.17
N SER A 19 -14.08 1.10 8.17
CA SER A 19 -14.37 -0.33 8.11
C SER A 19 -15.26 -0.66 6.90
N GLY A 20 -14.84 -1.65 6.10
CA GLY A 20 -15.53 -2.09 4.88
C GLY A 20 -15.02 -1.45 3.57
N TYR A 21 -14.32 -0.32 3.63
CA TYR A 21 -13.80 0.36 2.43
C TYR A 21 -12.34 0.01 2.11
N GLU A 22 -11.68 -0.81 2.93
CA GLU A 22 -10.23 -1.03 2.82
C GLU A 22 -9.81 -1.63 1.46
N ASP A 23 -10.67 -2.44 0.81
CA ASP A 23 -10.35 -2.98 -0.54
C ASP A 23 -10.47 -1.92 -1.63
N ALA A 24 -11.50 -1.07 -1.54
CA ALA A 24 -11.68 0.03 -2.46
C ALA A 24 -10.55 1.06 -2.30
N VAL A 25 -10.15 1.33 -1.05
CA VAL A 25 -9.01 2.20 -0.74
C VAL A 25 -7.73 1.60 -1.30
N ALA A 26 -7.43 0.33 -1.06
CA ALA A 26 -6.21 -0.28 -1.60
C ALA A 26 -6.17 -0.30 -3.13
N LYS A 27 -7.30 -0.60 -3.78
CA LYS A 27 -7.41 -0.54 -5.25
C LYS A 27 -7.21 0.87 -5.78
N SER A 28 -7.85 1.86 -5.17
CA SER A 28 -7.69 3.26 -5.58
C SER A 28 -6.29 3.79 -5.30
N LEU A 29 -5.64 3.36 -4.20
CA LEU A 29 -4.24 3.67 -3.92
C LEU A 29 -3.35 3.13 -5.03
N LYS A 30 -3.53 1.87 -5.42
CA LYS A 30 -2.75 1.25 -6.51
C LYS A 30 -2.95 1.99 -7.84
N GLN A 31 -4.19 2.34 -8.18
CA GLN A 31 -4.47 3.12 -9.39
C GLN A 31 -3.85 4.52 -9.35
N ARG A 32 -3.88 5.19 -8.19
CA ARG A 32 -3.24 6.50 -8.02
C ARG A 32 -1.72 6.42 -8.09
N ILE A 33 -1.12 5.39 -7.51
CA ILE A 33 0.32 5.13 -7.57
C ILE A 33 0.77 5.00 -9.02
N ASP A 34 0.05 4.20 -9.81
CA ASP A 34 0.30 4.01 -11.24
C ASP A 34 0.12 5.33 -12.02
N SER A 35 -1.04 5.99 -11.83
CA SER A 35 -1.35 7.26 -12.52
C SER A 35 -0.37 8.40 -12.21
N LEU A 36 0.19 8.43 -11.01
CA LEU A 36 1.16 9.45 -10.55
C LEU A 36 2.61 8.97 -10.67
N SER A 37 2.84 7.79 -11.24
CA SER A 37 4.15 7.13 -11.32
C SER A 37 4.91 7.13 -9.98
N MET A 38 4.19 6.94 -8.87
CA MET A 38 4.74 6.91 -7.51
C MET A 38 5.28 5.52 -7.10
N GLU A 39 5.45 4.62 -8.06
CA GLU A 39 5.98 3.27 -7.85
C GLU A 39 7.40 3.27 -7.28
N ASP A 40 8.17 4.33 -7.52
CA ASP A 40 9.49 4.60 -6.92
C ASP A 40 9.42 4.74 -5.38
N LYS A 41 8.32 5.28 -4.86
CA LYS A 41 8.16 5.63 -3.44
C LYS A 41 7.30 4.63 -2.67
N ILE A 42 6.28 4.06 -3.32
CA ILE A 42 5.33 3.16 -2.69
C ILE A 42 5.54 1.75 -3.22
N PHE A 43 6.31 0.96 -2.46
CA PHE A 43 6.74 -0.38 -2.87
C PHE A 43 5.68 -1.46 -2.63
N ASN A 44 4.88 -1.32 -1.57
CA ASN A 44 3.92 -2.34 -1.19
C ASN A 44 2.71 -1.72 -0.47
N VAL A 45 1.52 -2.26 -0.77
CA VAL A 45 0.26 -1.86 -0.14
C VAL A 45 -0.35 -3.11 0.45
N LEU A 46 -0.38 -3.19 1.78
CA LEU A 46 -0.93 -4.33 2.51
C LEU A 46 -2.24 -3.92 3.18
N VAL A 47 -3.29 -4.68 2.93
CA VAL A 47 -4.58 -4.51 3.60
C VAL A 47 -4.68 -5.55 4.71
N PRO A 48 -4.84 -5.15 5.98
CA PRO A 48 -5.02 -6.07 7.09
C PRO A 48 -6.46 -6.64 7.05
N LYS A 49 -6.70 -7.54 6.11
CA LYS A 49 -7.94 -8.31 6.03
C LYS A 49 -7.65 -9.78 6.27
N GLU A 50 -8.53 -10.45 7.00
CA GLU A 50 -8.62 -11.90 6.86
C GLU A 50 -8.91 -12.20 5.39
N LYS A 51 -7.96 -12.89 4.71
CA LYS A 51 -8.22 -13.48 3.40
C LYS A 51 -9.32 -14.52 3.58
N LYS A 52 -10.59 -14.11 3.51
CA LYS A 52 -11.69 -15.01 3.16
C LYS A 52 -11.48 -15.36 1.70
N ILE A 53 -10.55 -16.28 1.45
CA ILE A 53 -10.48 -17.03 0.19
C ILE A 53 -11.83 -17.74 0.06
N LYS A 54 -12.77 -17.09 -0.62
CA LYS A 54 -13.95 -17.76 -1.16
C LYS A 54 -13.41 -18.72 -2.23
N ILE A 55 -13.08 -19.92 -1.81
CA ILE A 55 -12.87 -21.05 -2.72
C ILE A 55 -14.21 -21.24 -3.42
N LYS A 56 -14.35 -20.68 -4.62
CA LYS A 56 -15.40 -21.07 -5.55
C LYS A 56 -14.97 -22.42 -6.13
N ASN A 57 -15.32 -23.51 -5.45
CA ASN A 57 -15.46 -24.78 -6.15
C ASN A 57 -16.71 -24.67 -7.03
N GLY A 58 -16.54 -25.04 -8.31
CA GLY A 58 -17.55 -24.91 -9.37
C GLY A 58 -18.82 -25.68 -9.11
#